data_AF-A0A9Q3HNG8-F1
#
_entry.id   AF-A0A9Q3HNG8-F1
#
_cell.length_a   1.000
_cell.length_b   1.000
_cell.length_c   1.000
_cell.angle_alpha   90.00
_cell.angle_beta   90.00
_cell.angle_gamma   90.00
#
_symmetry.space_group_name_H-M   'P 1'
#
loop_
_entity.id
_entity.type
_entity.pdbx_description
1 polymer ?
#
loop_
_entity_poly.entity_id
_entity_poly.type
_entity_poly.pdbx_seq_one_letter_code
_entity_poly.pdbx_strand_id
1 'polypeptide(L)'
;MSNRQNYYYHEVRDLKVPIIFSHDFLISENQLDFHNVKIFGGNNFIFVDSSTKHNIVAIVTFTSFEEEFNLELIEDFQKVAHWLKKASSVYGNITGNGTQGGKMIADGWRKSQDKEAFGRYKPIKIDLKVPHNRVKYNEMNEEVKSIDLFVGNRFQLIANKAFEESHRKLESIGASSFGEITHQESIKSHQFSSNMTFTFGDFHNNYHKDEDFSNYSYGIWMPVELEKFNLVKNKESYGVKGGLLCFQAPNVEYISQR
;
A
#
# COMPACT_ATOMS: atom_id res chain seq x y z
N MET A 1 -7.70 -46.47 -1.66
CA MET A 1 -8.71 -45.79 -0.83
C MET A 1 -8.33 -44.31 -0.82
N SER A 2 -9.05 -43.50 -1.61
CA SER A 2 -8.79 -42.06 -1.71
C SER A 2 -9.63 -41.32 -0.67
N ASN A 3 -8.97 -40.61 0.25
CA ASN A 3 -9.64 -39.67 1.14
C ASN A 3 -10.02 -38.44 0.33
N ARG A 4 -11.27 -38.40 -0.12
CA ARG A 4 -11.93 -37.16 -0.54
C ARG A 4 -12.07 -36.26 0.68
N GLN A 5 -11.32 -35.16 0.71
CA GLN A 5 -11.65 -34.06 1.60
C GLN A 5 -12.95 -33.43 1.09
N ASN A 6 -13.97 -33.46 1.94
CA ASN A 6 -15.24 -32.80 1.67
C ASN A 6 -15.01 -31.28 1.82
N TYR A 7 -15.14 -30.55 0.72
CA TYR A 7 -15.14 -29.09 0.73
C TYR A 7 -16.58 -28.61 0.98
N TYR A 8 -16.79 -27.90 2.09
CA TYR A 8 -18.03 -27.18 2.34
C TYR A 8 -17.90 -25.78 1.75
N TYR A 9 -18.54 -25.57 0.59
CA TYR A 9 -18.75 -24.24 0.03
C TYR A 9 -20.00 -23.66 0.69
N HIS A 10 -19.82 -22.68 1.58
CA HIS A 10 -20.91 -21.78 1.93
C HIS A 10 -20.95 -20.67 0.88
N GLU A 11 -21.89 -20.81 -0.05
CA GLU A 11 -22.29 -19.74 -0.95
C GLU A 11 -22.93 -18.64 -0.10
N VAL A 12 -22.14 -17.63 0.28
CA VAL A 12 -22.65 -16.42 0.95
C VAL A 12 -23.26 -15.55 -0.13
N ARG A 13 -24.49 -15.90 -0.52
CA ARG A 13 -25.37 -15.04 -1.31
C ARG A 13 -25.58 -13.76 -0.50
N ASP A 14 -25.18 -12.63 -1.09
CA ASP A 14 -25.39 -11.24 -0.63
C ASP A 14 -24.21 -10.47 0.00
N LEU A 15 -22.97 -10.98 -0.02
CA LEU A 15 -21.77 -10.16 0.23
C LEU A 15 -21.00 -9.90 -1.08
N LYS A 16 -21.20 -8.71 -1.68
CA LYS A 16 -20.42 -8.20 -2.83
C LYS A 16 -18.98 -7.75 -2.43
N VAL A 17 -18.29 -8.47 -1.54
CA VAL A 17 -16.85 -8.34 -1.27
C VAL A 17 -16.35 -9.69 -0.69
N PRO A 18 -15.31 -10.34 -1.23
CA PRO A 18 -14.76 -11.54 -0.61
C PRO A 18 -13.84 -11.16 0.57
N ILE A 19 -14.17 -11.67 1.76
CA ILE A 19 -13.25 -11.78 2.91
C ILE A 19 -13.34 -13.23 3.40
N ILE A 20 -12.25 -14.02 3.31
CA ILE A 20 -12.12 -15.30 4.02
C ILE A 20 -10.65 -15.51 4.45
N PHE A 21 -10.45 -15.87 5.72
CA PHE A 21 -9.19 -16.14 6.44
C PHE A 21 -8.94 -17.66 6.62
N SER A 22 -7.69 -18.10 6.87
CA SER A 22 -7.31 -18.94 8.04
C SER A 22 -5.81 -19.35 8.12
N HIS A 23 -5.33 -19.48 9.38
CA HIS A 23 -4.18 -20.22 9.96
C HIS A 23 -2.75 -19.63 9.99
N ASP A 24 -2.38 -19.14 11.19
CA ASP A 24 -1.07 -19.07 11.86
C ASP A 24 -0.11 -17.85 11.70
N PHE A 25 -0.03 -17.12 12.84
CA PHE A 25 1.00 -16.26 13.45
C PHE A 25 1.29 -14.78 13.04
N LEU A 26 1.08 -13.92 14.08
CA LEU A 26 1.71 -12.68 14.58
C LEU A 26 2.06 -11.49 13.64
N ILE A 27 1.40 -10.34 13.88
CA ILE A 27 1.94 -9.00 13.59
C ILE A 27 1.69 -8.01 14.75
N SER A 28 2.79 -7.32 15.09
CA SER A 28 3.06 -6.16 15.96
C SER A 28 2.29 -5.95 17.28
N GLU A 29 3.02 -6.13 18.38
CA GLU A 29 2.78 -5.44 19.65
C GLU A 29 2.95 -3.93 19.45
N ASN A 30 1.86 -3.21 19.21
CA ASN A 30 1.72 -1.81 19.61
C ASN A 30 0.24 -1.51 19.84
N GLN A 31 -0.08 -0.93 20.99
CA GLN A 31 -1.42 -0.43 21.28
C GLN A 31 -1.66 0.83 20.46
N LEU A 32 -2.24 0.68 19.27
CA LEU A 32 -2.86 1.82 18.59
C LEU A 32 -4.03 2.29 19.46
N ASP A 33 -3.94 3.52 19.94
CA ASP A 33 -5.00 4.16 20.72
C ASP A 33 -6.21 4.46 19.81
N PHE A 34 -7.27 3.66 19.96
CA PHE A 34 -8.55 3.73 19.24
C PHE A 34 -9.13 5.14 19.14
N HIS A 35 -8.84 6.02 20.10
CA HIS A 35 -9.37 7.39 20.13
C HIS A 35 -8.91 8.27 18.97
N ASN A 36 -7.93 7.85 18.17
CA ASN A 36 -7.29 8.67 17.13
C ASN A 36 -7.42 8.10 15.72
N VAL A 37 -8.22 7.05 15.55
CA VAL A 37 -8.58 6.51 14.23
C VAL A 37 -9.81 7.27 13.74
N LYS A 38 -9.71 7.93 12.58
CA LYS A 38 -10.88 8.57 11.98
C LYS A 38 -11.60 7.58 11.09
N ILE A 39 -12.86 7.34 11.42
CA ILE A 39 -13.78 6.46 10.71
C ILE A 39 -14.55 7.32 9.72
N PHE A 40 -14.44 7.02 8.42
CA PHE A 40 -15.16 7.70 7.35
C PHE A 40 -16.12 6.71 6.69
N GLY A 41 -17.42 7.04 6.65
CA GLY A 41 -18.40 6.24 5.92
C GLY A 41 -18.66 4.83 6.50
N GLY A 42 -19.68 4.15 5.99
CA GLY A 42 -20.30 2.97 6.61
C GLY A 42 -19.54 1.64 6.51
N ASN A 43 -18.26 1.60 6.17
CA ASN A 43 -17.51 0.33 5.97
C ASN A 43 -16.05 0.41 6.48
N ASN A 44 -15.89 0.64 7.79
CA ASN A 44 -14.59 0.58 8.46
C ASN A 44 -14.45 -0.76 9.20
N PHE A 45 -13.29 -1.38 9.06
CA PHE A 45 -12.96 -2.67 9.65
C PHE A 45 -11.73 -2.50 10.53
N ILE A 46 -11.86 -2.83 11.81
CA ILE A 46 -10.73 -2.92 12.71
C ILE A 46 -10.52 -4.40 13.02
N PHE A 47 -9.30 -4.85 12.77
CA PHE A 47 -8.85 -6.20 13.07
C PHE A 47 -8.03 -6.14 14.34
N VAL A 48 -8.42 -6.92 15.34
CA VAL A 48 -7.71 -7.02 16.62
C VAL A 48 -7.22 -8.44 16.83
N ASP A 49 -6.09 -8.58 17.52
CA ASP A 49 -5.63 -9.87 18.01
C ASP A 49 -6.57 -10.32 19.14
N SER A 50 -7.36 -11.36 18.90
CA SER A 50 -8.31 -11.94 19.84
C SER A 50 -7.66 -12.55 21.08
N SER A 51 -6.35 -12.84 21.06
CA SER A 51 -5.62 -13.34 22.23
C SER A 51 -5.35 -12.25 23.26
N THR A 52 -5.19 -11.00 22.83
CA THR A 52 -4.95 -9.85 23.71
C THR A 52 -6.15 -8.90 23.78
N LYS A 53 -7.05 -8.94 22.80
CA LYS A 53 -8.21 -8.05 22.55
C LYS A 53 -7.91 -6.54 22.54
N HIS A 54 -6.63 -6.18 22.69
CA HIS A 54 -6.16 -4.81 22.81
C HIS A 54 -5.13 -4.44 21.73
N ASN A 55 -4.57 -5.42 21.02
CA ASN A 55 -3.63 -5.16 19.93
C ASN A 55 -4.39 -5.04 18.61
N ILE A 56 -4.28 -3.88 17.96
CA ILE A 56 -4.83 -3.66 16.62
C ILE A 56 -3.83 -4.21 15.60
N VAL A 57 -4.31 -5.13 14.76
CA VAL A 57 -3.54 -5.76 13.67
C VAL A 57 -3.66 -4.94 12.38
N ALA A 58 -4.85 -4.44 12.07
CA ALA A 58 -5.09 -3.64 10.89
C ALA A 58 -6.33 -2.73 11.04
N ILE A 59 -6.27 -1.58 10.38
CA ILE A 59 -7.41 -0.69 10.17
C ILE A 59 -7.63 -0.60 8.68
N VAL A 60 -8.82 -0.96 8.22
CA VAL A 60 -9.19 -0.94 6.81
C VAL A 60 -10.43 -0.08 6.64
N THR A 61 -10.29 0.99 5.86
CA THR A 61 -11.40 1.86 5.48
C THR A 61 -11.72 1.60 4.02
N PHE A 62 -12.95 1.14 3.74
CA PHE A 62 -13.47 1.11 2.38
C PHE A 62 -14.22 2.40 2.11
N THR A 63 -13.86 3.04 1.01
CA THR A 63 -14.54 4.26 0.58
C THR A 63 -15.02 4.11 -0.86
N SER A 64 -16.31 4.32 -1.09
CA SER A 64 -16.89 4.25 -2.43
C SER A 64 -16.53 5.50 -3.24
N PHE A 65 -15.98 5.31 -4.45
CA PHE A 65 -15.76 6.42 -5.38
C PHE A 65 -17.06 7.14 -5.75
N GLU A 66 -18.18 6.43 -5.83
CA GLU A 66 -19.46 6.99 -6.28
C GLU A 66 -20.18 7.76 -5.16
N GLU A 67 -20.01 7.33 -3.92
CA GLU A 67 -20.82 7.84 -2.79
C GLU A 67 -20.06 8.85 -1.93
N GLU A 68 -18.73 8.76 -1.86
CA GLU A 68 -17.95 9.47 -0.84
C GLU A 68 -16.84 10.36 -1.40
N PHE A 69 -16.47 10.22 -2.68
CA PHE A 69 -15.40 11.02 -3.27
C PHE A 69 -15.94 12.18 -4.10
N ASN A 70 -15.38 13.37 -3.87
CA ASN A 70 -15.55 14.50 -4.78
C ASN A 70 -14.66 14.32 -6.03
N LEU A 71 -14.91 15.13 -7.06
CA LEU A 71 -14.17 15.04 -8.32
C LEU A 71 -12.65 15.24 -8.14
N GLU A 72 -12.24 16.18 -7.28
CA GLU A 72 -10.83 16.45 -6.99
C GLU A 72 -10.12 15.23 -6.42
N LEU A 73 -10.76 14.53 -5.48
CA LEU A 73 -10.18 13.32 -4.88
C LEU A 73 -10.08 12.18 -5.91
N ILE A 74 -11.08 12.01 -6.77
CA ILE A 74 -11.02 11.05 -7.88
C ILE A 74 -9.85 11.37 -8.81
N GLU A 75 -9.64 12.65 -9.13
CA GLU A 75 -8.52 13.10 -9.96
C GLU A 75 -7.17 12.82 -9.30
N ASP A 76 -7.04 13.01 -7.99
CA ASP A 76 -5.80 12.71 -7.28
C ASP A 76 -5.48 11.21 -7.27
N PHE A 77 -6.46 10.34 -7.02
CA PHE A 77 -6.27 8.89 -7.17
C PHE A 77 -5.90 8.52 -8.62
N GLN A 78 -6.51 9.19 -9.61
CA GLN A 78 -6.19 8.96 -11.02
C GLN A 78 -4.75 9.38 -11.35
N LYS A 79 -4.27 10.49 -10.77
CA LYS A 79 -2.86 10.92 -10.88
C LYS A 79 -1.92 9.87 -10.29
N VAL A 80 -2.23 9.32 -9.11
CA VAL A 80 -1.44 8.21 -8.53
C VAL A 80 -1.38 7.05 -9.53
N ALA A 81 -2.53 6.56 -10.02
CA ALA A 81 -2.57 5.42 -10.93
C ALA A 81 -1.76 5.66 -12.23
N HIS A 82 -1.88 6.83 -12.85
CA HIS A 82 -1.09 7.18 -14.04
C HIS A 82 0.40 7.32 -13.74
N TRP A 83 0.76 7.86 -12.57
CA TRP A 83 2.15 7.89 -12.13
C TRP A 83 2.72 6.48 -11.97
N LEU A 84 1.99 5.53 -11.36
CA LEU A 84 2.41 4.13 -11.24
C LEU A 84 2.66 3.49 -12.62
N LYS A 85 1.80 3.80 -13.60
CA LYS A 85 2.00 3.34 -14.98
C LYS A 85 3.30 3.89 -15.56
N LYS A 86 3.58 5.20 -15.41
CA LYS A 86 4.83 5.82 -15.85
C LYS A 86 6.04 5.17 -15.17
N ALA A 87 6.00 5.04 -13.84
CA ALA A 87 7.04 4.40 -13.04
C ALA A 87 7.30 2.95 -13.47
N SER A 88 6.26 2.18 -13.81
CA SER A 88 6.41 0.80 -14.32
C SER A 88 7.15 0.70 -15.66
N SER A 89 7.19 1.80 -16.44
CA SER A 89 7.93 1.87 -17.70
C SER A 89 9.40 2.30 -17.51
N VAL A 90 9.75 2.79 -16.32
CA VAL A 90 11.07 3.31 -15.95
C VAL A 90 11.83 2.30 -15.09
N TYR A 91 11.14 1.72 -14.12
CA TYR A 91 11.72 0.80 -13.15
C TYR A 91 11.46 -0.67 -13.50
N GLY A 92 12.41 -1.51 -13.08
CA GLY A 92 12.36 -2.96 -13.23
C GLY A 92 11.26 -3.61 -12.41
N ASN A 93 10.80 -4.78 -12.85
CA ASN A 93 10.04 -5.66 -11.96
C ASN A 93 10.98 -6.17 -10.87
N ILE A 94 10.57 -6.06 -9.61
CA ILE A 94 11.29 -6.67 -8.50
C ILE A 94 11.02 -8.16 -8.54
N THR A 95 12.08 -8.95 -8.63
CA THR A 95 12.04 -10.41 -8.61
C THR A 95 12.76 -10.88 -7.34
N GLY A 96 12.08 -11.66 -6.49
CA GLY A 96 12.59 -12.08 -5.19
C GLY A 96 11.57 -11.87 -4.08
N ASN A 97 12.00 -11.98 -2.81
CA ASN A 97 11.17 -11.76 -1.60
C ASN A 97 9.88 -12.59 -1.56
N GLY A 98 9.94 -13.84 -2.01
CA GLY A 98 8.77 -14.72 -2.02
C GLY A 98 7.67 -14.31 -3.01
N THR A 99 7.94 -13.40 -3.95
CA THR A 99 7.00 -13.07 -5.03
C THR A 99 6.73 -14.31 -5.87
N GLN A 100 5.45 -14.67 -6.02
CA GLN A 100 4.99 -15.85 -6.76
C GLN A 100 4.39 -15.48 -8.12
N GLY A 101 3.87 -14.27 -8.28
CA GLY A 101 3.35 -13.80 -9.56
C GLY A 101 3.07 -12.30 -9.59
N GLY A 102 2.59 -11.85 -10.76
CA GLY A 102 2.30 -10.44 -11.07
C GLY A 102 3.53 -9.54 -11.10
N LYS A 103 3.31 -8.24 -10.86
CA LYS A 103 4.35 -7.21 -10.93
C LYS A 103 4.43 -6.41 -9.64
N MET A 104 5.66 -6.18 -9.18
CA MET A 104 6.00 -5.29 -8.09
C MET A 104 7.09 -4.34 -8.56
N ILE A 105 6.87 -3.04 -8.35
CA ILE A 105 7.83 -1.99 -8.67
C ILE A 105 8.08 -1.21 -7.38
N ALA A 106 9.30 -0.68 -7.22
CA ALA A 106 9.61 0.24 -6.13
C ALA A 106 10.29 1.50 -6.66
N ASP A 107 10.01 2.61 -5.98
CA ASP A 107 10.70 3.89 -6.15
C ASP A 107 10.94 4.53 -4.77
N GLY A 108 11.87 5.48 -4.70
CA GLY A 108 12.31 6.17 -3.49
C GLY A 108 13.71 5.78 -3.05
N TRP A 109 14.02 6.12 -1.80
CA TRP A 109 15.30 5.91 -1.14
C TRP A 109 15.33 4.58 -0.39
N ARG A 110 16.45 3.89 -0.48
CA ARG A 110 16.71 2.65 0.26
C ARG A 110 18.12 2.69 0.84
N LYS A 111 18.27 2.14 2.04
CA LYS A 111 19.59 1.86 2.62
C LYS A 111 20.27 0.76 1.79
N SER A 112 21.55 0.96 1.49
CA SER A 112 22.38 -0.06 0.87
C SER A 112 22.49 -1.27 1.81
N GLN A 113 22.40 -2.49 1.27
CA GLN A 113 22.57 -3.71 2.06
C GLN A 113 24.00 -3.85 2.58
N ASP A 114 24.98 -3.40 1.78
CA ASP A 114 26.42 -3.59 2.08
C ASP A 114 27.13 -2.33 2.62
N LYS A 115 26.40 -1.21 2.79
CA LYS A 115 27.00 0.09 3.17
C LYS A 115 26.05 0.90 4.04
N GLU A 116 26.60 1.76 4.89
CA GLU A 116 25.85 2.80 5.61
C GLU A 116 25.55 4.00 4.70
N ALA A 117 24.94 3.74 3.54
CA ALA A 117 24.59 4.77 2.57
C ALA A 117 23.15 4.60 2.09
N PHE A 118 22.45 5.71 1.88
CA PHE A 118 21.15 5.75 1.22
C PHE A 118 21.30 6.05 -0.26
N GLY A 119 20.52 5.38 -1.10
CA GLY A 119 20.44 5.67 -2.53
C GLY A 119 19.04 5.46 -3.06
N ARG A 120 18.70 6.11 -4.17
CA ARG A 120 17.42 5.88 -4.85
C ARG A 120 17.44 4.64 -5.74
N TYR A 121 16.28 4.04 -5.95
CA TYR A 121 16.13 2.96 -6.94
C TYR A 121 16.60 3.40 -8.33
N LYS A 122 17.30 2.50 -9.03
CA LYS A 122 17.86 2.76 -10.36
C LYS A 122 16.79 2.53 -11.45
N PRO A 123 16.61 3.46 -12.41
CA PRO A 123 15.67 3.30 -13.51
C PRO A 123 16.22 2.34 -14.59
N ILE A 124 16.16 1.03 -14.33
CA ILE A 124 16.85 0.03 -15.17
C ILE A 124 16.22 -0.22 -16.55
N LYS A 125 14.99 0.22 -16.82
CA LYS A 125 14.32 -0.01 -18.12
C LYS A 125 14.61 1.07 -19.16
N ILE A 126 15.27 2.15 -18.77
CA ILE A 126 15.57 3.26 -19.67
C ILE A 126 17.04 3.64 -19.58
N ASP A 127 17.61 4.10 -20.70
CA ASP A 127 18.92 4.73 -20.70
C ASP A 127 18.77 6.24 -20.54
N LEU A 128 19.18 6.77 -19.38
CA LEU A 128 19.15 8.20 -19.06
C LEU A 128 20.16 9.03 -19.88
N LYS A 129 21.07 8.40 -20.62
CA LYS A 129 21.92 9.10 -21.60
C LYS A 129 21.13 9.56 -22.83
N VAL A 130 20.00 8.93 -23.12
CA VAL A 130 19.10 9.35 -24.20
C VAL A 130 18.27 10.56 -23.74
N PRO A 131 18.32 11.72 -24.42
CA PRO A 131 17.64 12.94 -23.96
C PRO A 131 16.14 12.78 -23.73
N HIS A 132 15.44 12.08 -24.62
CA HIS A 132 14.01 11.83 -24.48
C HIS A 132 13.65 11.02 -23.22
N ASN A 133 14.45 9.99 -22.89
CA ASN A 133 14.25 9.20 -21.67
C ASN A 133 14.49 10.03 -20.40
N ARG A 134 15.44 10.97 -20.46
CA ARG A 134 15.72 11.88 -19.34
C ARG A 134 14.56 12.84 -19.10
N VAL A 135 13.97 13.40 -20.16
CA VAL A 135 12.77 14.24 -20.05
C VAL A 135 11.64 13.45 -19.39
N LYS A 136 11.34 12.25 -19.90
CA LYS A 136 10.31 11.37 -19.33
C LYS A 136 10.57 11.01 -17.85
N TYR A 137 11.82 10.74 -17.49
CA TYR A 137 12.22 10.46 -16.10
C TYR A 137 12.01 11.68 -15.20
N ASN A 138 12.38 12.86 -15.68
CA ASN A 138 12.21 14.12 -14.93
C ASN A 138 10.73 14.48 -14.75
N GLU A 139 9.89 14.31 -15.77
CA GLU A 139 8.44 14.54 -15.67
C GLU A 139 7.79 13.64 -14.61
N MET A 140 8.11 12.33 -14.64
CA MET A 140 7.66 11.38 -13.62
C MET A 140 8.11 11.78 -12.21
N ASN A 141 9.32 12.33 -12.09
CA ASN A 141 9.90 12.77 -10.83
C ASN A 141 9.39 14.13 -10.32
N GLU A 142 8.84 14.98 -11.19
CA GLU A 142 8.11 16.17 -10.74
C GLU A 142 6.72 15.78 -10.20
N GLU A 143 6.08 14.78 -10.83
CA GLU A 143 4.79 14.27 -10.39
C GLU A 143 4.86 13.59 -9.02
N VAL A 144 5.93 12.85 -8.71
CA VAL A 144 6.02 12.07 -7.45
C VAL A 144 5.92 12.94 -6.19
N LYS A 145 6.29 14.22 -6.24
CA LYS A 145 6.12 15.16 -5.11
C LYS A 145 4.66 15.36 -4.74
N SER A 146 3.78 15.49 -5.74
CA SER A 146 2.34 15.60 -5.52
C SER A 146 1.74 14.29 -5.01
N ILE A 147 2.29 13.15 -5.46
CA ILE A 147 1.91 11.82 -4.98
C ILE A 147 2.32 11.63 -3.51
N ASP A 148 3.53 12.06 -3.12
CA ASP A 148 4.02 12.04 -1.75
C ASP A 148 3.13 12.83 -0.80
N LEU A 149 2.81 14.08 -1.18
CA LEU A 149 1.86 14.91 -0.44
C LEU A 149 0.49 14.23 -0.31
N PHE A 150 -0.05 13.71 -1.40
CA PHE A 150 -1.35 13.06 -1.41
C PHE A 150 -1.37 11.83 -0.48
N VAL A 151 -0.46 10.88 -0.67
CA VAL A 151 -0.40 9.63 0.11
C VAL A 151 -0.16 9.93 1.60
N GLY A 152 0.73 10.88 1.91
CA GLY A 152 0.98 11.34 3.27
C GLY A 152 -0.27 11.89 3.96
N ASN A 153 -0.98 12.80 3.28
CA ASN A 153 -2.24 13.35 3.78
C ASN A 153 -3.31 12.27 3.98
N ARG A 154 -3.38 11.27 3.10
CA ARG A 154 -4.31 10.14 3.25
C ARG A 154 -3.98 9.26 4.46
N PHE A 155 -2.70 8.99 4.71
CA PHE A 155 -2.29 8.24 5.88
C PHE A 155 -2.58 9.00 7.17
N GLN A 156 -2.20 10.29 7.22
CA GLN A 156 -2.47 11.16 8.35
C GLN A 156 -3.97 11.25 8.66
N LEU A 157 -4.81 11.33 7.63
CA LEU A 157 -6.26 11.41 7.76
C LEU A 157 -6.85 10.16 8.44
N ILE A 158 -6.36 8.96 8.08
CA ILE A 158 -6.90 7.68 8.58
C ILE A 158 -6.33 7.34 9.96
N ALA A 159 -5.02 7.52 10.15
CA ALA A 159 -4.31 7.07 11.35
C ALA A 159 -3.19 8.05 11.74
N ASN A 160 -3.58 9.24 12.23
CA ASN A 160 -2.64 10.33 12.54
C ASN A 160 -1.50 9.91 13.48
N LYS A 161 -1.76 9.10 14.51
CA LYS A 161 -0.71 8.62 15.44
C LYS A 161 0.32 7.71 14.75
N ALA A 162 -0.15 6.75 13.94
CA ALA A 162 0.73 5.87 13.17
C ALA A 162 1.56 6.66 12.13
N PHE A 163 0.93 7.67 11.52
CA PHE A 163 1.59 8.62 10.63
C PHE A 163 2.69 9.40 11.36
N GLU A 164 2.39 10.02 12.51
CA GLU A 164 3.37 10.80 13.27
C GLU A 164 4.57 9.96 13.73
N GLU A 165 4.34 8.71 14.15
CA GLU A 165 5.42 7.79 14.48
C GLU A 165 6.27 7.42 13.27
N SER A 166 5.63 7.19 12.11
CA SER A 166 6.34 6.92 10.85
C SER A 166 7.16 8.13 10.39
N HIS A 167 6.60 9.34 10.51
CA HIS A 167 7.28 10.61 10.25
C HIS A 167 8.52 10.78 11.13
N ARG A 168 8.40 10.63 12.45
CA ARG A 168 9.54 10.70 13.39
C ARG A 168 10.60 9.64 13.09
N LYS A 169 10.19 8.44 12.66
CA LYS A 169 11.12 7.39 12.26
C LYS A 169 11.87 7.72 10.98
N LEU A 170 11.19 8.27 9.97
CA LEU A 170 11.86 8.74 8.75
C LEU A 170 12.91 9.81 9.06
N GLU A 171 12.56 10.75 9.94
CA GLU A 171 13.47 11.81 10.41
C GLU A 171 14.68 11.23 11.14
N SER A 172 14.46 10.30 12.08
CA SER A 172 15.53 9.76 12.92
C SER A 172 16.56 8.93 12.17
N ILE A 173 16.16 8.28 11.07
CA ILE A 173 17.10 7.54 10.21
C ILE A 173 17.82 8.44 9.20
N GLY A 174 17.46 9.74 9.12
CA GLY A 174 18.05 10.69 8.19
C GLY A 174 17.81 10.32 6.73
N ALA A 175 16.75 9.60 6.41
CA ALA A 175 16.41 9.25 5.04
C ALA A 175 15.48 10.30 4.44
N SER A 176 15.60 10.53 3.13
CA SER A 176 14.71 11.43 2.40
C SER A 176 13.42 10.71 2.01
N SER A 177 12.36 11.47 1.82
CA SER A 177 11.07 10.92 1.38
C SER A 177 11.14 10.32 -0.02
N PHE A 178 10.29 9.35 -0.31
CA PHE A 178 10.18 8.78 -1.65
C PHE A 178 9.84 9.83 -2.72
N GLY A 179 9.15 10.91 -2.33
CA GLY A 179 8.82 12.05 -3.19
C GLY A 179 10.00 12.92 -3.63
N GLU A 180 11.20 12.69 -3.08
CA GLU A 180 12.29 13.67 -3.15
C GLU A 180 13.49 13.11 -3.91
N ILE A 181 13.87 13.74 -5.02
CA ILE A 181 14.85 13.16 -5.95
C ILE A 181 16.29 13.31 -5.43
N THR A 182 16.53 14.38 -4.70
CA THR A 182 17.80 14.66 -4.02
C THR A 182 17.65 14.45 -2.53
N HIS A 183 18.78 14.19 -1.86
CA HIS A 183 18.78 14.06 -0.42
C HIS A 183 18.27 15.36 0.22
N GLN A 184 17.41 15.22 1.22
CA GLN A 184 16.86 16.30 2.02
C GLN A 184 17.58 16.36 3.36
N GLU A 185 17.89 17.57 3.81
CA GLU A 185 18.38 17.82 5.17
C GLU A 185 17.25 17.74 6.22
N SER A 186 16.01 18.03 5.81
CA SER A 186 14.82 17.97 6.66
C SER A 186 13.61 17.45 5.90
N ILE A 187 12.76 16.68 6.60
CA ILE A 187 11.53 16.14 6.03
C ILE A 187 10.35 17.12 6.23
N LYS A 188 9.40 17.10 5.31
CA LYS A 188 8.18 17.91 5.35
C LYS A 188 7.09 17.21 6.17
N SER A 189 6.14 17.98 6.68
CA SER A 189 5.09 17.50 7.60
C SER A 189 4.21 16.36 7.08
N HIS A 190 4.13 16.13 5.78
CA HIS A 190 3.36 15.04 5.16
C HIS A 190 4.20 13.78 4.87
N GLN A 191 5.53 13.85 5.02
CA GLN A 191 6.44 12.79 4.59
C GLN A 191 6.61 11.74 5.68
N PHE A 192 6.45 10.46 5.35
CA PHE A 192 6.50 9.39 6.36
C PHE A 192 7.27 8.14 5.94
N SER A 193 7.60 8.01 4.65
CA SER A 193 8.31 6.84 4.13
C SER A 193 9.44 7.24 3.18
N SER A 194 10.53 6.48 3.22
CA SER A 194 11.67 6.66 2.31
C SER A 194 11.42 6.05 0.94
N ASN A 195 10.59 5.01 0.84
CA ASN A 195 10.25 4.35 -0.41
C ASN A 195 8.76 3.98 -0.50
N MET A 196 8.32 3.73 -1.73
CA MET A 196 6.99 3.23 -2.02
C MET A 196 7.10 2.05 -2.99
N THR A 197 6.35 1.00 -2.68
CA THR A 197 6.19 -0.16 -3.55
C THR A 197 4.77 -0.21 -4.07
N PHE A 198 4.59 -0.61 -5.33
CA PHE A 198 3.28 -0.79 -5.91
C PHE A 198 3.20 -2.05 -6.75
N THR A 199 2.02 -2.67 -6.70
CA THR A 199 1.80 -4.03 -7.19
C THR A 199 0.60 -4.07 -8.12
N PHE A 200 0.70 -4.82 -9.22
CA PHE A 200 -0.40 -4.96 -10.19
C PHE A 200 -0.27 -6.22 -11.05
N GLY A 201 -1.32 -6.53 -11.80
CA GLY A 201 -1.34 -7.70 -12.70
C GLY A 201 -1.35 -9.02 -11.94
N ASP A 202 -2.23 -9.14 -10.94
CA ASP A 202 -2.38 -10.33 -10.08
C ASP A 202 -1.12 -10.65 -9.27
N PHE A 203 -0.54 -9.61 -8.66
CA PHE A 203 0.58 -9.77 -7.75
C PHE A 203 0.18 -10.59 -6.54
N HIS A 204 1.00 -11.58 -6.22
CA HIS A 204 0.90 -12.38 -5.00
C HIS A 204 2.30 -12.85 -4.58
N ASN A 205 2.48 -12.98 -3.28
CA ASN A 205 3.72 -13.43 -2.64
C ASN A 205 3.40 -14.44 -1.54
N ASN A 206 4.44 -15.15 -1.11
CA ASN A 206 4.36 -15.96 0.11
C ASN A 206 3.96 -15.06 1.28
N TYR A 207 3.19 -15.63 2.21
CA TYR A 207 3.00 -15.02 3.52
C TYR A 207 4.36 -14.76 4.18
N HIS A 208 4.54 -13.55 4.70
CA HIS A 208 5.75 -13.11 5.37
C HIS A 208 5.40 -11.99 6.36
N LYS A 209 6.34 -11.73 7.26
CA LYS A 209 6.33 -10.56 8.11
C LYS A 209 7.47 -9.65 7.66
N ASP A 210 7.15 -8.38 7.44
CA ASP A 210 8.18 -7.39 7.15
C ASP A 210 9.00 -7.12 8.42
N GLU A 211 10.32 -7.22 8.29
CA GLU A 211 11.28 -6.83 9.33
C GLU A 211 11.75 -5.40 9.08
N ASP A 212 10.79 -4.48 9.03
CA ASP A 212 11.05 -3.08 8.76
C ASP A 212 11.38 -2.31 10.04
N PHE A 213 12.07 -1.18 9.86
CA PHE A 213 12.32 -0.24 10.96
C PHE A 213 11.02 0.47 11.40
N SER A 214 10.04 0.61 10.49
CA SER A 214 8.71 1.12 10.80
C SER A 214 7.90 0.05 11.55
N ASN A 215 7.03 0.49 12.46
CA ASN A 215 6.09 -0.42 13.13
C ASN A 215 4.79 -0.58 12.34
N TYR A 216 4.63 0.22 11.28
CA TYR A 216 3.40 0.31 10.50
C TYR A 216 3.71 0.26 9.02
N SER A 217 2.81 -0.40 8.30
CA SER A 217 2.72 -0.36 6.84
C SER A 217 1.42 0.35 6.47
N TYR A 218 1.51 1.31 5.57
CA TYR A 218 0.34 1.99 5.00
C TYR A 218 0.18 1.60 3.54
N GLY A 219 -1.03 1.21 3.15
CA GLY A 219 -1.35 0.77 1.80
C GLY A 219 -2.63 1.40 1.28
N ILE A 220 -2.67 1.60 -0.04
CA ILE A 220 -3.83 2.08 -0.77
C ILE A 220 -4.14 1.06 -1.86
N TRP A 221 -5.38 0.58 -1.90
CA TRP A 221 -5.89 -0.29 -2.96
C TRP A 221 -6.88 0.49 -3.81
N MET A 222 -6.62 0.56 -5.11
CA MET A 222 -7.52 1.20 -6.07
C MET A 222 -7.70 0.31 -7.30
N PRO A 223 -8.94 0.04 -7.72
CA PRO A 223 -9.22 -0.73 -8.93
C PRO A 223 -8.90 0.09 -10.17
N VAL A 224 -8.06 -0.48 -11.04
CA VAL A 224 -7.65 0.12 -12.32
C VAL A 224 -7.78 -0.89 -13.46
N GLU A 225 -8.03 -0.41 -14.67
CA GLU A 225 -7.81 -1.24 -15.86
C GLU A 225 -6.31 -1.31 -16.19
N LEU A 226 -5.83 -2.50 -16.55
CA LEU A 226 -4.38 -2.78 -16.61
C LEU A 226 -3.66 -2.12 -17.80
N GLU A 227 -4.38 -1.69 -18.83
CA GLU A 227 -3.77 -1.17 -20.04
C GLU A 227 -3.31 0.28 -19.82
N LYS A 228 -4.22 1.16 -19.40
CA LYS A 228 -4.00 2.60 -19.27
C LYS A 228 -4.00 3.09 -17.81
N PHE A 229 -4.29 2.21 -16.84
CA PHE A 229 -4.37 2.54 -15.42
C PHE A 229 -5.43 3.61 -15.10
N ASN A 230 -6.53 3.62 -15.87
CA ASN A 230 -7.70 4.40 -15.51
C ASN A 230 -8.44 3.75 -14.35
N LEU A 231 -8.90 4.57 -13.40
CA LEU A 231 -9.71 4.10 -12.28
C LEU A 231 -11.00 3.48 -12.80
N VAL A 232 -11.32 2.29 -12.30
CA VAL A 232 -12.66 1.74 -12.42
C VAL A 232 -13.46 2.36 -11.28
N LYS A 233 -14.54 3.07 -11.61
CA LYS A 233 -15.33 3.83 -10.61
C LYS A 233 -16.65 3.16 -10.27
N ASN A 234 -17.23 2.44 -11.24
CA ASN A 234 -18.54 1.83 -11.11
C ASN A 234 -18.46 0.44 -10.48
N LYS A 235 -19.27 0.22 -9.43
CA LYS A 235 -19.31 -1.03 -8.68
C LYS A 235 -19.73 -2.25 -9.49
N GLU A 236 -20.61 -2.07 -10.46
CA GLU A 236 -21.06 -3.12 -11.39
C GLU A 236 -19.97 -3.51 -12.38
N SER A 237 -19.02 -2.60 -12.63
CA SER A 237 -17.85 -2.81 -13.48
C SER A 237 -16.63 -3.36 -12.73
N TYR A 238 -16.72 -3.58 -11.41
CA TYR A 238 -15.67 -4.26 -10.64
C TYR A 238 -15.64 -5.76 -10.97
N GLY A 239 -15.21 -6.11 -12.18
CA GLY A 239 -14.76 -7.44 -12.54
C GLY A 239 -13.36 -7.74 -11.98
N VAL A 240 -13.05 -7.26 -10.78
CA VAL A 240 -11.73 -7.39 -10.15
C VAL A 240 -11.51 -8.88 -9.85
N LYS A 241 -10.48 -9.45 -10.46
CA LYS A 241 -9.98 -10.80 -10.15
C LYS A 241 -8.67 -10.66 -9.38
N GLY A 242 -8.58 -11.33 -8.24
CA GLY A 242 -7.41 -11.26 -7.36
C GLY A 242 -7.37 -9.99 -6.50
N GLY A 243 -6.17 -9.59 -6.07
CA GLY A 243 -5.95 -8.38 -5.26
C GLY A 243 -6.39 -8.50 -3.79
N LEU A 244 -6.58 -9.73 -3.30
CA LEU A 244 -6.89 -9.98 -1.90
C LEU A 244 -5.68 -9.61 -1.04
N LEU A 245 -5.91 -8.77 -0.03
CA LEU A 245 -4.97 -8.63 1.08
C LEU A 245 -5.34 -9.67 2.13
N CYS A 246 -4.51 -10.71 2.25
CA CYS A 246 -4.74 -11.80 3.17
C CYS A 246 -3.82 -11.66 4.38
N PHE A 247 -4.40 -11.56 5.57
CA PHE A 247 -3.68 -11.75 6.82
C PHE A 247 -3.78 -13.22 7.22
N GLN A 248 -2.63 -13.83 7.47
CA GLN A 248 -2.58 -15.16 8.04
C GLN A 248 -2.68 -15.02 9.57
N ALA A 249 -3.83 -15.35 10.17
CA ALA A 249 -4.01 -15.23 11.62
C ALA A 249 -4.89 -16.35 12.22
N PRO A 250 -4.52 -16.91 13.39
CA PRO A 250 -5.32 -17.90 14.12
C PRO A 250 -6.35 -17.26 15.07
N ASN A 251 -6.22 -15.96 15.35
CA ASN A 251 -6.87 -15.31 16.47
C ASN A 251 -7.22 -13.86 16.09
N VAL A 252 -7.92 -13.61 14.99
CA VAL A 252 -8.40 -12.25 14.66
C VAL A 252 -9.90 -12.20 14.81
N GLU A 253 -10.36 -11.36 15.73
CA GLU A 253 -11.78 -11.03 15.85
C GLU A 253 -12.04 -9.77 15.02
N TYR A 254 -13.11 -9.81 14.23
CA TYR A 254 -13.62 -8.65 13.54
C TYR A 254 -14.51 -7.84 14.49
N ILE A 255 -14.16 -6.57 14.69
CA ILE A 255 -15.03 -5.61 15.37
C ILE A 255 -15.62 -4.69 14.30
N SER A 256 -16.87 -4.96 13.89
CA SER A 256 -17.63 -3.99 13.10
C SER A 256 -18.00 -2.82 13.99
N GLN A 257 -17.61 -1.61 13.61
CA GLN A 257 -18.31 -0.42 14.10
C GLN A 257 -19.49 -0.18 13.15
N ARG A 258 -20.71 -0.36 13.66
CA ARG A 258 -21.95 0.08 13.00
C ARG A 258 -22.10 1.59 13.13
#